data_AF-A0A7C1TAJ9-F1
#
_entry.id   AF-A0A7C1TAJ9-F1
#
_cell.length_a   1.000
_cell.length_b   1.000
_cell.length_c   1.000
_cell.angle_alpha   90.00
_cell.angle_beta   90.00
_cell.angle_gamma   90.00
#
_symmetry.space_group_name_H-M   'P 1'
#
loop_
_entity.id
_entity.type
_entity.pdbx_description
1 polymer ?
#
loop_
_entity_poly.entity_id
_entity_poly.type
_entity_poly.pdbx_seq_one_letter_code
_entity_poly.pdbx_strand_id
1 'polypeptide(L)'
;MRRLALSVILVAATGLAACKPEAPRPPVSGQSALDIMEKVAVAANTCWFKSGDAAFKAYQLSPELSSFSGRPRIFLVRKGSRDDRPVLVVQAEGKPPRLDAFGPLLNEDVA
;
A
#
# COMPACT_ATOMS: atom_id res chain seq x y z
N MET A 1 -43.11 -0.08 -33.35
CA MET A 1 -41.66 -0.42 -33.42
C MET A 1 -40.74 0.82 -33.45
N ARG A 2 -40.97 1.81 -34.33
CA ARG A 2 -40.13 3.03 -34.44
C ARG A 2 -40.07 3.93 -33.20
N ARG A 3 -41.13 3.96 -32.37
CA ARG A 3 -41.16 4.70 -31.09
C ARG A 3 -40.42 3.99 -29.95
N LEU A 4 -40.41 2.65 -29.94
CA LEU A 4 -39.66 1.85 -28.96
C LEU A 4 -38.14 1.96 -29.18
N ALA A 5 -37.71 2.01 -30.44
CA ALA A 5 -36.29 2.20 -30.78
C ALA A 5 -35.75 3.56 -30.29
N LEU A 6 -36.56 4.62 -30.33
CA LEU A 6 -36.18 5.94 -29.82
C LEU A 6 -36.00 5.95 -28.29
N SER A 7 -36.87 5.23 -27.57
CA SER A 7 -36.81 5.14 -26.11
C SER A 7 -35.56 4.41 -25.61
N VAL A 8 -35.12 3.36 -26.32
CA VAL A 8 -33.93 2.59 -25.96
C VAL A 8 -32.64 3.41 -26.15
N ILE A 9 -32.57 4.22 -27.21
CA ILE A 9 -31.41 5.09 -27.48
C ILE A 9 -31.29 6.18 -26.41
N LEU A 10 -32.41 6.73 -25.93
CA LEU A 10 -32.40 7.79 -24.92
C LEU A 10 -31.93 7.29 -23.54
N VAL A 11 -32.28 6.05 -23.17
CA VAL A 11 -31.84 5.43 -21.90
C VAL A 11 -30.35 5.06 -21.94
N ALA A 12 -29.85 4.58 -23.08
CA ALA A 12 -28.42 4.28 -23.25
C ALA A 12 -27.52 5.53 -23.15
N ALA A 13 -27.99 6.68 -23.65
CA ALA A 13 -27.24 7.92 -23.60
C ALA A 13 -27.07 8.49 -22.17
N THR A 14 -28.01 8.22 -21.25
CA THR A 14 -27.92 8.69 -19.86
C THR A 14 -26.93 7.92 -18.98
N GLY A 15 -26.56 6.68 -19.35
CA GLY A 15 -25.61 5.88 -18.58
C GLY A 15 -24.16 6.39 -18.66
N LEU A 16 -23.80 7.02 -19.78
CA LEU A 16 -22.43 7.52 -20.03
C LEU A 16 -22.12 8.83 -19.28
N ALA A 17 -23.15 9.57 -18.84
CA ALA A 17 -22.97 10.81 -18.06
C ALA A 17 -22.63 10.55 -16.58
N ALA A 18 -22.71 9.29 -16.11
CA ALA A 18 -22.37 8.94 -14.74
C ALA A 18 -20.85 8.77 -14.50
N CYS A 19 -20.04 8.68 -15.56
CA CYS A 19 -18.58 8.72 -15.45
C CYS A 19 -18.12 10.16 -15.15
N LYS A 20 -18.13 10.53 -13.87
CA LYS A 20 -17.41 11.71 -13.41
C LYS A 20 -15.92 11.38 -13.33
N PRO A 21 -15.01 12.25 -13.83
CA PRO A 21 -13.60 12.11 -13.55
C PRO A 21 -13.38 12.17 -12.04
N GLU A 22 -12.59 11.23 -11.52
CA GLU A 22 -12.18 11.19 -10.12
C GLU A 22 -11.58 12.56 -9.75
N ALA A 23 -12.12 13.19 -8.70
CA ALA A 23 -11.63 14.49 -8.27
C ALA A 23 -10.15 14.33 -7.85
N PRO A 24 -9.25 15.26 -8.24
CA PRO A 24 -7.88 15.23 -7.78
C PRO A 24 -7.87 15.15 -6.26
N ARG A 25 -7.26 14.09 -5.72
CA ARG A 25 -7.14 13.90 -4.27
C ARG A 25 -6.45 15.16 -3.72
N PRO A 26 -7.03 15.85 -2.71
CA PRO A 26 -6.44 17.06 -2.18
C PRO A 26 -4.99 16.77 -1.77
N PRO A 27 -4.04 17.69 -2.05
CA PRO A 27 -2.66 17.49 -1.66
C PRO A 27 -2.62 17.26 -0.15
N VAL A 28 -2.07 16.11 0.25
CA VAL A 28 -1.86 15.79 1.66
C VAL A 28 -0.79 16.76 2.17
N SER A 29 -1.25 17.91 2.67
CA SER A 29 -0.37 18.95 3.19
C SER A 29 0.25 18.46 4.49
N GLY A 30 1.58 18.41 4.53
CA GLY A 30 2.34 18.32 5.78
C GLY A 30 2.90 16.94 6.14
N GLN A 31 2.32 15.82 5.69
CA GLN A 31 2.84 14.51 6.08
C GLN A 31 4.22 14.25 5.47
N SER A 32 5.17 13.88 6.31
CA SER A 32 6.51 13.45 5.91
C SER A 32 6.54 11.96 5.57
N ALA A 33 7.59 11.51 4.89
CA ALA A 33 7.88 10.09 4.73
C ALA A 33 7.97 9.35 6.06
N LEU A 34 8.49 10.02 7.11
CA LEU A 34 8.58 9.45 8.46
C LEU A 34 7.18 9.24 9.05
N ASP A 35 6.31 10.25 9.00
CA ASP A 35 4.96 10.18 9.57
C ASP A 35 4.14 9.03 8.97
N ILE A 36 4.33 8.75 7.67
CA ILE A 36 3.67 7.63 7.00
C ILE A 36 4.33 6.31 7.38
N MET A 37 5.66 6.23 7.39
CA MET A 37 6.35 4.98 7.71
C MET A 37 6.17 4.54 9.16
N GLU A 38 6.02 5.47 10.11
CA GLU A 38 5.61 5.15 11.49
C GLU A 38 4.24 4.46 11.53
N LYS A 39 3.25 5.00 10.79
CA LYS A 39 1.91 4.40 10.68
C LYS A 39 1.98 3.02 10.04
N VAL A 40 2.76 2.88 8.97
CA VAL A 40 2.97 1.59 8.27
C VAL A 40 3.61 0.57 9.21
N ALA A 41 4.63 0.96 9.97
CA ALA A 41 5.31 0.07 10.92
C ALA A 41 4.36 -0.41 12.04
N VAL A 42 3.55 0.49 12.61
CA VAL A 42 2.56 0.16 13.64
C VAL A 42 1.48 -0.76 13.09
N ALA A 43 0.96 -0.48 11.90
CA ALA A 43 -0.06 -1.29 11.24
C ALA A 43 0.48 -2.68 10.91
N ALA A 44 1.66 -2.79 10.30
CA ALA A 44 2.33 -4.06 10.02
C ALA A 44 2.53 -4.88 11.30
N ASN A 45 3.05 -4.28 12.36
CA ASN A 45 3.25 -4.97 13.63
C ASN A 45 1.92 -5.52 14.21
N THR A 46 0.87 -4.71 14.15
CA THR A 46 -0.42 -5.04 14.75
C THR A 46 -1.17 -6.10 13.93
N CYS A 47 -1.26 -5.90 12.62
CA CYS A 47 -2.06 -6.72 11.71
C CYS A 47 -1.37 -8.01 11.29
N TRP A 48 -0.04 -8.07 11.27
CA TRP A 48 0.69 -9.27 10.83
C TRP A 48 1.22 -10.10 12.00
N PHE A 49 1.77 -9.46 13.04
CA PHE A 49 2.48 -10.17 14.10
C PHE A 49 1.67 -10.29 15.39
N LYS A 50 1.09 -9.19 15.89
CA LYS A 50 0.29 -9.24 17.13
C LYS A 50 -1.04 -9.98 16.94
N SER A 51 -1.63 -9.90 15.75
CA SER A 51 -2.83 -10.66 15.38
C SER A 51 -2.57 -12.17 15.26
N GLY A 52 -1.32 -12.58 15.03
CA GLY A 52 -0.95 -13.98 14.78
C GLY A 52 -1.27 -14.47 13.37
N ASP A 53 -1.25 -13.59 12.37
CA ASP A 53 -1.51 -13.95 10.97
C ASP A 53 -0.56 -15.07 10.49
N ALA A 54 -1.14 -16.15 9.95
CA ALA A 54 -0.42 -17.35 9.54
C ALA A 54 0.59 -17.05 8.43
N ALA A 55 0.21 -16.17 7.51
CA ALA A 55 1.02 -15.66 6.41
C ALA A 55 2.36 -15.07 6.88
N PHE A 56 2.38 -14.45 8.06
CA PHE A 56 3.53 -13.73 8.59
C PHE A 56 4.28 -14.47 9.70
N LYS A 57 3.81 -15.67 10.08
CA LYS A 57 4.36 -16.43 11.22
C LYS A 57 5.84 -16.79 11.04
N ALA A 58 6.29 -17.03 9.81
CA ALA A 58 7.68 -17.36 9.48
C ALA A 58 8.63 -16.14 9.44
N TYR A 59 8.09 -14.92 9.54
CA TYR A 59 8.84 -13.68 9.41
C TYR A 59 8.87 -12.89 10.72
N GLN A 60 9.75 -11.90 10.79
CA GLN A 60 9.80 -10.89 11.86
C GLN A 60 9.98 -9.50 11.25
N LEU A 61 9.38 -8.50 11.90
CA LEU A 61 9.48 -7.10 11.53
C LEU A 61 10.76 -6.49 12.10
N SER A 62 11.55 -5.81 11.26
CA SER A 62 12.68 -4.97 11.68
C SER A 62 12.46 -3.54 11.18
N PRO A 63 12.03 -2.60 12.04
CA PRO A 63 11.83 -1.21 11.66
C PRO A 63 13.14 -0.41 11.71
N GLU A 64 13.53 0.20 10.60
CA GLU A 64 14.62 1.17 10.50
C GLU A 64 14.06 2.55 10.13
N LEU A 65 13.28 3.11 11.05
CA LEU A 65 12.61 4.40 10.86
C LEU A 65 13.56 5.58 11.08
N SER A 66 14.59 5.41 11.91
CA SER A 66 15.65 6.41 12.14
C SER A 66 16.65 6.40 10.99
N SER A 67 16.23 6.90 9.84
CA SER A 67 17.07 7.02 8.66
C SER A 67 17.60 8.44 8.53
N PHE A 68 18.88 8.65 8.84
CA PHE A 68 19.58 9.93 8.60
C PHE A 68 19.56 10.35 7.11
N SER A 69 19.28 9.41 6.21
CA SER A 69 19.17 9.64 4.76
C SER A 69 17.81 10.16 4.28
N GLY A 70 16.83 10.36 5.18
CA GLY A 70 15.48 10.80 4.82
C GLY A 70 14.63 9.72 4.12
N ARG A 71 15.04 8.45 4.21
CA ARG A 71 14.36 7.29 3.62
C ARG A 71 14.04 6.24 4.69
N PRO A 72 13.05 6.51 5.56
CA PRO A 72 12.60 5.55 6.57
C PRO A 72 12.07 4.28 5.89
N ARG A 73 12.33 3.12 6.52
CA ARG A 73 11.97 1.82 5.97
C ARG A 73 11.61 0.81 7.04
N ILE A 74 10.81 -0.18 6.68
CA ILE A 74 10.60 -1.40 7.45
C ILE A 74 11.05 -2.60 6.62
N PHE A 75 11.54 -3.62 7.31
CA PHE A 75 11.93 -4.89 6.72
C PHE A 75 11.11 -6.02 7.30
N LEU A 76 10.80 -7.00 6.45
CA LEU A 76 10.53 -8.35 6.92
C LEU A 76 11.75 -9.21 6.64
N VAL A 77 12.19 -9.95 7.65
CA VAL A 77 13.26 -10.95 7.55
C VAL A 77 12.70 -12.30 8.01
N ARG A 78 13.32 -13.40 7.58
CA ARG A 78 12.93 -14.74 8.06
C ARG A 78 13.33 -14.90 9.52
N LYS A 79 12.43 -15.45 10.34
CA LYS A 79 12.76 -15.78 11.74
C LYS A 79 13.91 -16.78 11.79
N GLY A 80 14.92 -16.48 12.59
CA GLY A 80 16.07 -17.37 12.80
C GLY A 80 17.10 -17.39 11.66
N SER A 81 16.97 -16.54 10.63
CA SER A 81 18.04 -16.37 9.64
C SER A 81 19.23 -15.64 10.26
N ARG A 82 20.45 -16.10 9.99
CA ARG A 82 21.69 -15.48 10.52
C ARG A 82 22.15 -14.26 9.72
N ASP A 83 21.58 -14.03 8.55
CA ASP A 83 22.02 -13.03 7.58
C ASP A 83 21.19 -11.74 7.60
N ASP A 84 20.16 -11.66 8.46
CA ASP A 84 19.17 -10.57 8.54
C ASP A 84 18.70 -10.06 7.17
N ARG A 85 18.71 -10.93 6.15
CA ARG A 85 18.44 -10.51 4.77
C ARG A 85 16.96 -10.15 4.62
N PRO A 86 16.63 -8.92 4.20
CA PRO A 86 15.24 -8.53 3.96
C PRO A 86 14.63 -9.33 2.82
N VAL A 87 13.46 -9.93 3.08
CA VAL A 87 12.60 -10.59 2.07
C VAL A 87 11.47 -9.67 1.61
N LEU A 88 11.15 -8.65 2.40
CA LEU A 88 10.30 -7.52 2.03
C LEU A 88 10.94 -6.25 2.57
N VAL A 89 10.97 -5.22 1.73
CA VAL A 89 11.31 -3.85 2.11
C VAL A 89 10.13 -2.97 1.74
N VAL A 90 9.68 -2.16 2.70
CA VAL A 90 8.75 -1.06 2.45
C VAL A 90 9.43 0.21 2.92
N GLN A 91 9.47 1.22 2.07
CA GLN A 91 10.16 2.47 2.35
C GLN A 91 9.35 3.66 1.82
N ALA A 92 9.63 4.84 2.37
CA ALA A 92 9.10 6.08 1.83
C ALA A 92 10.18 7.15 1.66
N GLU A 93 9.94 8.08 0.74
CA GLU A 93 10.78 9.26 0.53
C GLU A 93 9.96 10.50 0.14
N GLY A 94 10.55 11.68 0.36
CA GLY A 94 9.99 12.95 -0.08
C GLY A 94 8.86 13.53 0.80
N LYS A 95 8.35 14.68 0.35
CA LYS A 95 7.21 15.41 0.90
C LYS A 95 6.48 16.10 -0.27
N PRO A 96 5.36 15.54 -0.79
CA PRO A 96 4.57 14.46 -0.23
C PRO A 96 5.29 13.10 -0.28
N PRO A 97 4.96 12.18 0.65
CA PRO A 97 5.64 10.91 0.78
C PRO A 97 5.26 9.97 -0.37
N ARG A 98 6.27 9.40 -1.03
CA ARG A 98 6.12 8.31 -2.00
C ARG A 98 6.55 7.02 -1.37
N LEU A 99 5.71 5.99 -1.46
CA LEU A 99 5.93 4.66 -0.93
C LEU A 99 6.42 3.73 -2.03
N ASP A 100 7.45 2.96 -1.71
CA ASP A 100 7.93 1.85 -2.54
C ASP A 100 7.94 0.58 -1.70
N ALA A 101 7.59 -0.55 -2.33
CA ALA A 101 7.71 -1.87 -1.74
C ALA A 101 8.39 -2.81 -2.74
N PHE A 102 9.35 -3.60 -2.27
CA PHE A 102 10.09 -4.55 -3.11
C PHE A 102 10.64 -5.69 -2.26
N GLY A 103 10.93 -6.81 -2.92
CA GLY A 103 11.55 -7.99 -2.31
C GLY A 103 10.95 -9.30 -2.82
N PRO A 104 11.61 -10.44 -2.55
CA PRO A 104 11.12 -11.76 -2.92
C PRO A 104 9.67 -12.04 -2.50
N LEU A 105 9.26 -11.57 -1.31
CA LEU A 105 7.92 -11.83 -0.78
C LEU A 105 6.79 -11.25 -1.63
N LEU A 106 7.05 -10.22 -2.45
CA LEU A 106 6.03 -9.66 -3.34
C LEU A 106 5.79 -10.50 -4.60
N ASN A 107 6.67 -11.47 -4.88
CA ASN A 107 6.56 -12.38 -6.02
C ASN A 107 6.22 -13.81 -5.58
N GLU A 108 6.00 -14.02 -4.28
CA GLU A 108 5.62 -15.30 -3.68
C GLU A 108 4.18 -15.18 -3.18
N ASP A 109 3.37 -16.23 -3.35
CA ASP A 109 2.06 -16.28 -2.70
C ASP A 109 2.27 -16.36 -1.18
N VAL A 110 1.71 -15.39 -0.46
CA VAL A 110 1.73 -15.41 1.00
C VAL A 110 0.60 -16.34 1.47
N ALA A 111 0.98 -17.52 1.96
CA ALA A 111 0.08 -18.64 2.28
C ALA A 111 -0.84 -18.40 3.49
#